data_AF-A0A959SIC8-F1
#
_entry.id   AF-A0A959SIC8-F1
#
_cell.length_a   1.000
_cell.length_b   1.000
_cell.length_c   1.000
_cell.angle_alpha   90.00
_cell.angle_beta   90.00
_cell.angle_gamma   90.00
#
_symmetry.space_group_name_H-M   'P 1'
#
loop_
_entity.id
_entity.type
_entity.pdbx_description
1 polymer ?
#
loop_
_entity_poly.entity_id
_entity_poly.type
_entity_poly.pdbx_seq_one_letter_code
_entity_poly.pdbx_strand_id
1 'polypeptide(L)'
;MAFSRYIMFGYMYSRPDTVPELTRELLDYGRVHDYGIAIAQAHNLDGIANDVQGNYEEALTHYQKALLAYEEAGKIKGAANCLANIAAVYASQGNYAQALEFDQKALARRKEMGDKQGMAGSYNNIGLIQREMGNYPAALRSFMSSSAIFEELGDDRHLSKALGNLGIVYKDQGDLERAKEYYEKALRLKEKVGEQDGESQVLNNLGEIYLRQDNYAKALEYFERSGAIAADVGDKGVHAVSLGNIGATYAEMDRYAEAVAAYEKSLLIKEGIGDKRGVAHAIINIGSIHVESGSTATGLAKCLDGLEQSEELGSIPDMEQACECLYTGYKAIGNAGKALQYFQRFVAYRDSMYNEDNTKEFTRIEMQYDFDKKEAATQAEQEKKDAIAAEELRRQKVVRNGFMGGFALVALFAGIFFTQRNRIGKEKARSEELLLNILPEEVAEELKEKGEADAKLIDQVTVLFTDFKGFTAMSEQLSPKALVKDLHECFRAFDNICEDHGLEKIKTIGDAYMAAGGLPVPNETHAKDA
;
A
#
# COMPACT_ATOMS: atom_id res chain seq x y z
N MET A 1 -12.44 28.66 -7.74
CA MET A 1 -11.70 28.11 -8.90
C MET A 1 -11.07 29.19 -9.78
N ALA A 2 -11.76 30.30 -10.11
CA ALA A 2 -11.15 31.41 -10.90
C ALA A 2 -10.01 32.14 -10.16
N PHE A 3 -10.11 32.29 -8.83
CA PHE A 3 -9.10 32.96 -7.99
C PHE A 3 -7.76 32.19 -7.90
N SER A 4 -7.81 30.85 -7.86
CA SER A 4 -6.62 29.98 -7.79
C SER A 4 -5.86 29.89 -9.11
N ARG A 5 -6.53 30.09 -10.26
CA ARG A 5 -5.88 30.15 -11.58
C ARG A 5 -5.14 31.46 -11.84
N TYR A 6 -5.52 32.55 -11.17
CA TYR A 6 -4.90 33.87 -11.34
C TYR A 6 -3.53 33.98 -10.63
N ILE A 7 -3.34 33.26 -9.51
CA ILE A 7 -2.15 33.39 -8.65
C ILE A 7 -1.00 32.44 -9.07
N MET A 8 -1.32 31.20 -9.48
CA MET A 8 -0.32 30.11 -9.50
C MET A 8 0.60 30.03 -10.73
N PHE A 9 0.25 30.59 -11.89
CA PHE A 9 1.02 30.33 -13.13
C PHE A 9 1.53 31.58 -13.87
N GLY A 10 1.29 32.79 -13.37
CA GLY A 10 1.77 34.01 -14.04
C GLY A 10 2.09 35.20 -13.14
N TYR A 11 1.46 35.30 -11.95
CA TYR A 11 1.56 36.50 -11.11
C TYR A 11 2.74 36.46 -10.13
N MET A 12 3.06 35.31 -9.52
CA MET A 12 4.18 35.18 -8.57
C MET A 12 5.56 35.35 -9.19
N TYR A 13 5.79 34.84 -10.41
CA TYR A 13 7.08 34.99 -11.09
C TYR A 13 7.29 36.40 -11.68
N SER A 14 6.21 37.18 -11.88
CA SER A 14 6.29 38.52 -12.47
C SER A 14 6.22 39.66 -11.44
N ARG A 15 5.71 39.42 -10.22
CA ARG A 15 5.59 40.42 -9.13
C ARG A 15 5.81 39.83 -7.73
N PRO A 16 7.03 39.39 -7.39
CA PRO A 16 7.35 38.81 -6.08
C PRO A 16 7.04 39.73 -4.89
N ASP A 17 7.11 41.05 -5.07
CA ASP A 17 6.84 42.05 -4.02
C ASP A 17 5.38 42.06 -3.51
N THR A 18 4.46 41.42 -4.25
CA THR A 18 3.03 41.38 -3.90
C THR A 18 2.65 40.17 -3.06
N VAL A 19 3.56 39.20 -2.88
CA VAL A 19 3.29 37.98 -2.11
C VAL A 19 2.93 38.29 -0.65
N PRO A 20 3.62 39.19 0.07
CA PRO A 20 3.29 39.48 1.47
C PRO A 20 1.89 40.10 1.68
N GLU A 21 1.42 40.91 0.73
CA GLU A 21 0.07 41.49 0.78
C GLU A 21 -1.00 40.42 0.57
N LEU A 22 -0.79 39.56 -0.44
CA LEU A 22 -1.69 38.46 -0.76
C LEU A 22 -1.76 37.42 0.36
N THR A 23 -0.64 37.07 0.99
CA THR A 23 -0.62 36.09 2.09
C THR A 23 -1.29 36.65 3.33
N ARG A 24 -1.13 37.95 3.62
CA ARG A 24 -1.87 38.62 4.70
C ARG A 24 -3.38 38.58 4.46
N GLU A 25 -3.85 38.93 3.27
CA GLU A 25 -5.28 38.88 2.94
C GLU A 25 -5.85 37.45 3.06
N LEU A 26 -5.11 36.44 2.60
CA LEU A 26 -5.52 35.04 2.72
C LEU A 26 -5.56 34.55 4.17
N LEU A 27 -4.59 34.96 4.99
CA LEU A 27 -4.58 34.64 6.42
C LEU A 27 -5.76 35.30 7.14
N ASP A 28 -6.03 36.57 6.87
CA ASP A 28 -7.14 37.29 7.47
C ASP A 28 -8.48 36.70 7.03
N TYR A 29 -8.65 36.41 5.74
CA TYR A 29 -9.83 35.72 5.23
C TYR A 29 -10.02 34.35 5.89
N GLY A 30 -8.94 33.56 5.97
CA GLY A 30 -8.94 32.24 6.57
C GLY A 30 -9.31 32.25 8.06
N ARG A 31 -8.81 33.23 8.81
CA ARG A 31 -9.13 33.43 10.23
C ARG A 31 -10.57 33.89 10.45
N VAL A 32 -11.04 34.84 9.64
CA VAL A 32 -12.40 35.41 9.77
C VAL A 32 -13.49 34.40 9.42
N HIS A 33 -13.23 33.51 8.45
CA HIS A 33 -14.22 32.57 7.94
C HIS A 33 -14.00 31.11 8.41
N ASP A 34 -13.07 30.88 9.35
CA ASP A 34 -12.65 29.55 9.80
C ASP A 34 -12.34 28.61 8.63
N TYR A 35 -11.61 29.14 7.64
CA TYR A 35 -11.35 28.49 6.37
C TYR A 35 -9.88 28.08 6.27
N GLY A 36 -9.55 26.94 6.90
CA GLY A 36 -8.18 26.42 6.99
C GLY A 36 -7.45 26.23 5.66
N ILE A 37 -8.18 26.06 4.55
CA ILE A 37 -7.58 25.97 3.21
C ILE A 37 -6.92 27.30 2.80
N ALA A 38 -7.53 28.46 3.11
CA ALA A 38 -6.91 29.74 2.81
C ALA A 38 -5.65 29.97 3.66
N ILE A 39 -5.67 29.53 4.92
CA ILE A 39 -4.50 29.56 5.81
C ILE A 39 -3.37 28.70 5.24
N ALA A 40 -3.69 27.48 4.79
CA ALA A 40 -2.73 26.56 4.18
C ALA A 40 -2.13 27.14 2.88
N GLN A 41 -2.96 27.77 2.05
CA GLN A 41 -2.51 28.43 0.81
C GLN A 41 -1.59 29.61 1.11
N ALA A 42 -1.92 30.46 2.09
CA ALA A 42 -1.08 31.58 2.49
C ALA A 42 0.30 31.12 2.97
N HIS A 43 0.34 30.13 3.88
CA HIS A 43 1.60 29.61 4.36
C HIS A 43 2.41 28.90 3.26
N ASN A 44 1.77 28.21 2.32
CA ASN A 44 2.50 27.61 1.20
C ASN A 44 3.12 28.69 0.28
N LEU A 45 2.43 29.82 0.07
CA LEU A 45 2.94 30.95 -0.72
C LEU A 45 4.12 31.65 -0.03
N ASP A 46 4.02 31.92 1.27
CA ASP A 46 5.13 32.45 2.07
C ASP A 46 6.34 31.50 2.04
N GLY A 47 6.09 30.19 2.06
CA GLY A 47 7.12 29.16 1.95
C GLY A 47 7.87 29.26 0.62
N ILE A 48 7.14 29.38 -0.51
CA ILE A 48 7.74 29.56 -1.84
C ILE A 48 8.52 30.86 -1.93
N ALA A 49 7.98 31.96 -1.40
CA ALA A 49 8.66 33.26 -1.42
C ALA A 49 9.99 33.22 -0.68
N ASN A 50 10.03 32.58 0.49
CA ASN A 50 11.26 32.44 1.27
C ASN A 50 12.26 31.48 0.63
N ASP A 51 11.79 30.39 0.05
CA ASP A 51 12.63 29.43 -0.68
C ASP A 51 13.36 30.11 -1.84
N VAL A 52 12.64 30.87 -2.65
CA VAL A 52 13.22 31.66 -3.77
C VAL A 52 14.23 32.71 -3.29
N GLN A 53 14.06 33.25 -2.09
CA GLN A 53 14.99 34.21 -1.48
C GLN A 53 16.19 33.54 -0.78
N GLY A 54 16.21 32.20 -0.67
CA GLY A 54 17.24 31.45 0.05
C GLY A 54 17.03 31.41 1.57
N ASN A 55 15.89 31.89 2.08
CA ASN A 55 15.52 31.86 3.49
C ASN A 55 14.96 30.47 3.87
N TYR A 56 15.80 29.43 3.76
CA TYR A 56 15.37 28.04 3.85
C TYR A 56 14.68 27.66 5.17
N GLU A 57 15.13 28.22 6.30
CA GLU A 57 14.53 27.94 7.61
C GLU A 57 13.09 28.49 7.72
N GLU A 58 12.87 29.71 7.23
CA GLU A 58 11.54 30.30 7.16
C GLU A 58 10.66 29.54 6.16
N ALA A 59 11.21 29.17 5.00
CA ALA A 59 10.50 28.37 4.00
C ALA A 59 9.98 27.06 4.60
N LEU A 60 10.85 26.29 5.28
CA LEU A 60 10.48 25.05 5.96
C LEU A 60 9.40 25.28 7.02
N THR A 61 9.52 26.33 7.82
CA THR A 61 8.53 26.68 8.84
C THR A 61 7.15 26.94 8.22
N HIS A 62 7.12 27.70 7.12
CA HIS A 62 5.89 28.02 6.40
C HIS A 62 5.29 26.79 5.70
N TYR A 63 6.11 25.95 5.06
CA TYR A 63 5.63 24.69 4.47
C TYR A 63 5.10 23.71 5.51
N GLN A 64 5.70 23.63 6.69
CA GLN A 64 5.20 22.79 7.79
C GLN A 64 3.84 23.27 8.32
N LYS A 65 3.66 24.58 8.49
CA LYS A 65 2.35 25.16 8.85
C LYS A 65 1.30 24.89 7.77
N ALA A 66 1.66 25.01 6.49
CA ALA A 66 0.79 24.71 5.37
C ALA A 66 0.40 23.22 5.33
N LEU A 67 1.36 22.33 5.56
CA LEU A 67 1.16 20.88 5.63
C LEU A 67 0.12 20.53 6.70
N LEU A 68 0.32 21.00 7.95
CA LEU A 68 -0.60 20.77 9.06
C LEU A 68 -2.02 21.26 8.71
N ALA A 69 -2.14 22.49 8.19
CA ALA A 69 -3.44 23.05 7.83
C ALA A 69 -4.13 22.28 6.69
N TYR A 70 -3.38 21.76 5.70
CA TYR A 70 -3.95 20.88 4.67
C TYR A 70 -4.36 19.51 5.22
N GLU A 71 -3.61 18.95 6.17
CA GLU A 71 -3.96 17.69 6.82
C GLU A 71 -5.23 17.82 7.67
N GLU A 72 -5.35 18.88 8.48
CA GLU A 72 -6.54 19.21 9.25
C GLU A 72 -7.77 19.44 8.35
N ALA A 73 -7.57 20.08 7.19
CA ALA A 73 -8.61 20.29 6.19
C ALA A 73 -8.91 19.06 5.30
N GLY A 74 -8.23 17.92 5.52
CA GLY A 74 -8.40 16.70 4.73
C GLY A 74 -8.00 16.84 3.25
N LYS A 75 -7.11 17.79 2.92
CA LYS A 75 -6.66 18.07 1.56
C LYS A 75 -5.35 17.36 1.25
N ILE A 76 -5.45 16.06 0.98
CA ILE A 76 -4.32 15.17 0.69
C ILE A 76 -3.38 15.72 -0.40
N LYS A 77 -3.92 16.33 -1.48
CA LYS A 77 -3.10 16.90 -2.57
C LYS A 77 -2.26 18.08 -2.10
N GLY A 78 -2.84 18.96 -1.27
CA GLY A 78 -2.13 20.10 -0.69
C GLY A 78 -1.01 19.65 0.24
N ALA A 79 -1.30 18.67 1.10
CA ALA A 79 -0.31 18.05 1.99
C ALA A 79 0.84 17.40 1.20
N ALA A 80 0.55 16.63 0.15
CA ALA A 80 1.57 16.03 -0.71
C ALA A 80 2.45 17.07 -1.42
N ASN A 81 1.87 18.19 -1.84
CA ASN A 81 2.65 19.29 -2.43
C ASN A 81 3.56 19.97 -1.40
N CYS A 82 3.08 20.18 -0.17
CA CYS A 82 3.93 20.72 0.90
C CYS A 82 5.10 19.80 1.21
N LEU A 83 4.87 18.48 1.29
CA LEU A 83 5.94 17.49 1.46
C LEU A 83 6.99 17.57 0.34
N ALA A 84 6.55 17.69 -0.92
CA ALA A 84 7.46 17.84 -2.06
C ALA A 84 8.25 19.17 -2.01
N ASN A 85 7.64 20.26 -1.53
CA ASN A 85 8.33 21.54 -1.35
C ASN A 85 9.36 21.49 -0.23
N ILE A 86 9.03 20.85 0.90
CA ILE A 86 9.98 20.58 2.00
C ILE A 86 11.16 19.74 1.47
N ALA A 87 10.88 18.72 0.65
CA ALA A 87 11.92 17.92 0.01
C ALA A 87 12.85 18.77 -0.87
N ALA A 88 12.28 19.67 -1.68
CA ALA A 88 13.04 20.58 -2.53
C ALA A 88 13.97 21.49 -1.71
N VAL A 89 13.49 22.06 -0.59
CA VAL A 89 14.33 22.89 0.29
C VAL A 89 15.49 22.09 0.88
N TYR A 90 15.23 20.86 1.36
CA TYR A 90 16.31 19.99 1.84
C TYR A 90 17.31 19.64 0.73
N ALA A 91 16.85 19.40 -0.49
CA ALA A 91 17.73 19.15 -1.63
C ALA A 91 18.60 20.37 -1.95
N SER A 92 18.03 21.59 -1.92
CA SER A 92 18.78 22.84 -2.11
C SER A 92 19.85 23.08 -1.03
N GLN A 93 19.65 22.55 0.18
CA GLN A 93 20.62 22.58 1.27
C GLN A 93 21.67 21.45 1.19
N GLY A 94 21.58 20.55 0.20
CA GLY A 94 22.43 19.35 0.11
C GLY A 94 22.04 18.21 1.06
N ASN A 95 20.92 18.34 1.79
CA ASN A 95 20.41 17.33 2.72
C ASN A 95 19.60 16.25 1.97
N TYR A 96 20.26 15.55 1.05
CA TYR A 96 19.61 14.64 0.10
C TYR A 96 18.86 13.47 0.74
N ALA A 97 19.32 12.95 1.88
CA ALA A 97 18.63 11.88 2.59
C ALA A 97 17.25 12.34 3.11
N GLN A 98 17.18 13.54 3.69
CA GLN A 98 15.92 14.13 4.15
C GLN A 98 15.01 14.48 2.97
N ALA A 99 15.58 15.06 1.91
CA ALA A 99 14.84 15.35 0.68
C ALA A 99 14.15 14.09 0.13
N LEU A 100 14.90 12.99 0.05
CA LEU A 100 14.39 11.70 -0.42
C LEU A 100 13.24 11.17 0.46
N GLU A 101 13.38 11.27 1.79
CA GLU A 101 12.33 10.85 2.74
C GLU A 101 11.03 11.62 2.50
N PHE A 102 11.10 12.95 2.38
CA PHE A 102 9.92 13.79 2.19
C PHE A 102 9.26 13.58 0.82
N ASP A 103 10.04 13.40 -0.26
CA ASP A 103 9.49 13.09 -1.58
C ASP A 103 8.86 11.69 -1.65
N GLN A 104 9.41 10.71 -0.91
CA GLN A 104 8.80 9.38 -0.76
C GLN A 104 7.46 9.46 -0.02
N LYS A 105 7.36 10.27 1.03
CA LYS A 105 6.08 10.55 1.71
C LYS A 105 5.09 11.21 0.76
N ALA A 106 5.51 12.21 -0.01
CA ALA A 106 4.67 12.86 -1.02
C ALA A 106 4.17 11.84 -2.06
N LEU A 107 5.05 10.97 -2.55
CA LEU A 107 4.72 9.91 -3.51
C LEU A 107 3.70 8.92 -2.94
N ALA A 108 3.86 8.49 -1.69
CA ALA A 108 2.92 7.59 -1.02
C ALA A 108 1.50 8.20 -0.97
N ARG A 109 1.38 9.47 -0.55
CA ARG A 109 0.09 10.19 -0.56
C ARG A 109 -0.51 10.31 -1.96
N ARG A 110 0.31 10.61 -2.97
CA ARG A 110 -0.12 10.71 -4.36
C ARG A 110 -0.61 9.37 -4.92
N LYS A 111 0.01 8.25 -4.51
CA LYS A 111 -0.45 6.88 -4.83
C LYS A 111 -1.77 6.55 -4.16
N GLU A 112 -1.93 6.83 -2.86
CA GLU A 112 -3.17 6.61 -2.11
C GLU A 112 -4.38 7.29 -2.78
N MET A 113 -4.18 8.48 -3.34
CA MET A 113 -5.24 9.25 -3.98
C MET A 113 -5.36 9.06 -5.51
N GLY A 114 -4.45 8.28 -6.12
CA GLY A 114 -4.41 8.09 -7.57
C GLY A 114 -4.03 9.35 -8.38
N ASP A 115 -3.28 10.31 -7.80
CA ASP A 115 -2.79 11.50 -8.51
C ASP A 115 -1.59 11.16 -9.39
N LYS A 116 -1.86 10.63 -10.60
CA LYS A 116 -0.83 10.23 -11.57
C LYS A 116 0.15 11.36 -11.89
N GLN A 117 -0.35 12.57 -12.14
CA GLN A 117 0.50 13.71 -12.47
C GLN A 117 1.42 14.06 -11.30
N GLY A 118 0.89 14.06 -10.07
CA GLY A 118 1.69 14.22 -8.86
C GLY A 118 2.74 13.11 -8.70
N MET A 119 2.36 11.85 -8.92
CA MET A 119 3.29 10.70 -8.85
C MET A 119 4.46 10.88 -9.81
N ALA A 120 4.19 11.26 -11.06
CA ALA A 120 5.23 11.51 -12.06
C ALA A 120 6.18 12.65 -11.63
N GLY A 121 5.64 13.72 -11.04
CA GLY A 121 6.44 14.79 -10.44
C GLY A 121 7.33 14.32 -9.29
N SER A 122 6.80 13.52 -8.35
CA SER A 122 7.59 12.92 -7.26
C SER A 122 8.70 12.01 -7.81
N TYR A 123 8.40 11.16 -8.78
CA TYR A 123 9.41 10.31 -9.41
C TYR A 123 10.53 11.13 -10.07
N ASN A 124 10.19 12.26 -10.70
CA ASN A 124 11.19 13.16 -11.26
C ASN A 124 12.09 13.77 -10.16
N ASN A 125 11.52 14.25 -9.06
CA ASN A 125 12.31 14.82 -7.96
C ASN A 125 13.20 13.79 -7.28
N ILE A 126 12.67 12.59 -7.00
CA ILE A 126 13.44 11.46 -6.48
C ILE A 126 14.59 11.13 -7.44
N GLY A 127 14.34 11.14 -8.75
CA GLY A 127 15.38 10.91 -9.75
C GLY A 127 16.52 11.92 -9.67
N LEU A 128 16.19 13.22 -9.50
CA LEU A 128 17.19 14.28 -9.34
C LEU A 128 18.00 14.08 -8.06
N ILE A 129 17.34 13.83 -6.92
CA ILE A 129 18.01 13.59 -5.63
C ILE A 129 18.95 12.38 -5.73
N GLN A 130 18.49 11.28 -6.32
CA GLN A 130 19.30 10.07 -6.51
C GLN A 130 20.51 10.32 -7.42
N ARG A 131 20.36 11.15 -8.45
CA ARG A 131 21.48 11.58 -9.31
C ARG A 131 22.51 12.37 -8.50
N GLU A 132 22.08 13.35 -7.71
CA GLU A 132 23.00 14.14 -6.86
C GLU A 132 23.73 13.28 -5.82
N MET A 133 23.09 12.20 -5.35
CA MET A 133 23.72 11.18 -4.50
C MET A 133 24.64 10.20 -5.26
N GLY A 134 24.77 10.32 -6.58
CA GLY A 134 25.54 9.39 -7.43
C GLY A 134 24.83 8.05 -7.72
N ASN A 135 23.57 7.86 -7.29
CA ASN A 135 22.81 6.63 -7.51
C ASN A 135 22.15 6.61 -8.89
N TYR A 136 22.98 6.52 -9.93
CA TYR A 136 22.49 6.52 -11.30
C TYR A 136 21.46 5.42 -11.60
N PRO A 137 21.58 4.17 -11.12
CA PRO A 137 20.54 3.16 -11.34
C PRO A 137 19.19 3.53 -10.73
N ALA A 138 19.15 4.11 -9.52
CA ALA A 138 17.91 4.57 -8.90
C ALA A 138 17.34 5.81 -9.59
N ALA A 139 18.21 6.73 -10.02
CA ALA A 139 17.83 7.91 -10.80
C ALA A 139 17.14 7.50 -12.11
N LEU A 140 17.75 6.61 -12.89
CA LEU A 140 17.20 6.07 -14.14
C LEU A 140 15.82 5.44 -13.93
N ARG A 141 15.66 4.56 -12.92
CA ARG A 141 14.36 3.93 -12.61
C ARG A 141 13.28 4.98 -12.31
N SER A 142 13.64 6.01 -11.57
CA SER A 142 12.71 7.06 -11.16
C SER A 142 12.31 7.93 -12.35
N PHE A 143 13.27 8.38 -13.16
CA PHE A 143 12.98 9.13 -14.39
C PHE A 143 12.22 8.31 -15.43
N MET A 144 12.53 7.02 -15.59
CA MET A 144 11.74 6.12 -16.46
C MET A 144 10.29 6.02 -15.99
N SER A 145 10.07 5.85 -14.67
CA SER A 145 8.72 5.83 -14.09
C SER A 145 7.98 7.14 -14.31
N SER A 146 8.68 8.27 -14.14
CA SER A 146 8.13 9.61 -14.43
C SER A 146 7.73 9.77 -15.89
N SER A 147 8.64 9.42 -16.82
CA SER A 147 8.40 9.52 -18.27
C SER A 147 7.24 8.66 -18.73
N ALA A 148 7.14 7.41 -18.25
CA ALA A 148 6.05 6.51 -18.62
C ALA A 148 4.67 7.05 -18.20
N ILE A 149 4.58 7.68 -17.02
CA ILE A 149 3.33 8.30 -16.56
C ILE A 149 3.01 9.55 -17.39
N PHE A 150 3.98 10.43 -17.65
CA PHE A 150 3.72 11.62 -18.47
C PHE A 150 3.36 11.28 -19.92
N GLU A 151 3.94 10.22 -20.48
CA GLU A 151 3.55 9.67 -21.78
C GLU A 151 2.10 9.15 -21.75
N GLU A 152 1.71 8.40 -20.71
CA GLU A 152 0.33 7.93 -20.53
C GLU A 152 -0.66 9.11 -20.45
N LEU A 153 -0.27 10.20 -19.79
CA LEU A 153 -1.09 11.41 -19.64
C LEU A 153 -1.11 12.31 -20.88
N GLY A 154 -0.25 12.06 -21.88
CA GLY A 154 -0.06 12.95 -23.03
C GLY A 154 0.53 14.32 -22.66
N ASP A 155 1.26 14.40 -21.54
CA ASP A 155 1.90 15.63 -21.06
C ASP A 155 3.30 15.76 -21.67
N ASP A 156 3.35 16.15 -22.95
CA ASP A 156 4.59 16.28 -23.73
C ASP A 156 5.61 17.23 -23.05
N ARG A 157 5.13 18.26 -22.35
CA ARG A 157 5.97 19.24 -21.66
C ARG A 157 6.78 18.55 -20.56
N HIS A 158 6.12 17.88 -19.63
CA HIS A 158 6.81 17.21 -18.53
C HIS A 158 7.53 15.93 -18.98
N LEU A 159 7.00 15.23 -20.00
CA LEU A 159 7.69 14.11 -20.64
C LEU A 159 9.06 14.55 -21.18
N SER A 160 9.13 15.68 -21.89
CA SER A 160 10.40 16.21 -22.41
C SER A 160 11.43 16.46 -21.29
N LYS A 161 10.98 16.95 -20.13
CA LYS A 161 11.85 17.19 -18.96
C LYS A 161 12.38 15.88 -18.37
N ALA A 162 11.52 14.88 -18.19
CA ALA A 162 11.94 13.56 -17.69
C ALA A 162 12.94 12.87 -18.65
N LEU A 163 12.71 12.98 -19.96
CA LEU A 163 13.65 12.46 -20.97
C LEU A 163 14.98 13.21 -20.97
N GLY A 164 14.96 14.55 -20.84
CA GLY A 164 16.18 15.34 -20.68
C GLY A 164 17.00 14.89 -19.45
N ASN A 165 16.33 14.62 -18.32
CA ASN A 165 16.98 14.12 -17.12
C ASN A 165 17.57 12.71 -17.29
N LEU A 166 16.93 11.82 -18.05
CA LEU A 166 17.53 10.54 -18.45
C LEU A 166 18.82 10.78 -19.27
N GLY A 167 18.78 11.73 -20.20
CA GLY A 167 19.94 12.14 -20.99
C GLY A 167 21.11 12.60 -20.12
N ILE A 168 20.82 13.40 -19.07
CA ILE A 168 21.83 13.86 -18.11
C ILE A 168 22.47 12.67 -17.38
N VAL A 169 21.67 11.74 -16.85
CA VAL A 169 22.22 10.59 -16.11
C VAL A 169 23.10 9.71 -17.01
N TYR A 170 22.70 9.45 -18.25
CA TYR A 170 23.54 8.71 -19.20
C TYR A 170 24.83 9.48 -19.56
N LYS A 171 24.76 10.81 -19.68
CA LYS A 171 25.94 11.66 -19.91
C LYS A 171 26.92 11.57 -18.74
N ASP A 172 26.41 11.63 -17.50
CA ASP A 172 27.20 11.53 -16.26
C ASP A 172 27.87 10.14 -16.14
N GLN A 173 27.22 9.09 -16.65
CA GLN A 173 27.78 7.74 -16.75
C GLN A 173 28.76 7.55 -17.93
N GLY A 174 28.90 8.54 -18.82
CA GLY A 174 29.74 8.46 -20.02
C GLY A 174 29.11 7.73 -21.21
N ASP A 175 27.84 7.31 -21.12
CA ASP A 175 27.09 6.69 -22.23
C ASP A 175 26.51 7.79 -23.14
N LEU A 176 27.39 8.38 -23.95
CA LEU A 176 27.07 9.54 -24.79
C LEU A 176 26.02 9.22 -25.88
N GLU A 177 26.01 7.99 -26.40
CA GLU A 177 25.03 7.59 -27.43
C GLU A 177 23.62 7.55 -26.86
N ARG A 178 23.42 6.92 -25.68
CA ARG A 178 22.10 6.95 -25.04
C ARG A 178 21.71 8.36 -24.60
N ALA A 179 22.65 9.12 -24.05
CA ALA A 179 22.39 10.50 -23.65
C ALA A 179 21.82 11.31 -24.82
N LYS A 180 22.47 11.20 -25.99
CA LYS A 180 22.04 11.84 -27.23
C LYS A 180 20.64 11.39 -27.66
N GLU A 181 20.35 10.08 -27.67
CA GLU A 181 19.01 9.58 -28.03
C GLU A 181 17.90 10.21 -27.17
N TYR A 182 18.13 10.33 -25.86
CA TYR A 182 17.16 10.93 -24.94
C TYR A 182 17.04 12.44 -25.13
N TYR A 183 18.15 13.15 -25.34
CA TYR A 183 18.11 14.57 -25.64
C TYR A 183 17.42 14.88 -26.97
N GLU A 184 17.65 14.09 -28.03
CA GLU A 184 16.95 14.25 -29.31
C GLU A 184 15.44 14.00 -29.16
N LYS A 185 15.03 13.02 -28.35
CA LYS A 185 13.60 12.81 -28.02
C LYS A 185 13.02 14.00 -27.26
N ALA A 186 13.75 14.51 -26.25
CA ALA A 186 13.32 15.67 -25.49
C ALA A 186 13.20 16.92 -26.38
N LEU A 187 14.17 17.16 -27.25
CA LEU A 187 14.19 18.29 -28.19
C LEU A 187 12.96 18.28 -29.09
N ARG A 188 12.65 17.15 -29.73
CA ARG A 188 11.46 17.01 -30.60
C ARG A 188 10.16 17.33 -29.87
N LEU A 189 10.04 16.92 -28.61
CA LEU A 189 8.86 17.23 -27.81
C LEU A 189 8.78 18.71 -27.44
N LYS A 190 9.92 19.34 -27.10
CA LYS A 190 9.98 20.78 -26.80
C LYS A 190 9.63 21.64 -28.00
N GLU A 191 10.16 21.30 -29.18
CA GLU A 191 9.80 21.93 -30.45
C GLU A 191 8.30 21.78 -30.74
N LYS A 192 7.73 20.60 -30.50
CA LYS A 192 6.29 20.33 -30.68
C LYS A 192 5.41 21.20 -29.79
N VAL A 193 5.79 21.42 -28.53
CA VAL A 193 5.01 22.23 -27.58
C VAL A 193 5.34 23.72 -27.61
N GLY A 194 6.36 24.14 -28.37
CA GLY A 194 6.81 25.52 -28.45
C GLY A 194 7.50 26.04 -27.17
N GLU A 195 8.14 25.17 -26.40
CA GLU A 195 8.84 25.56 -25.17
C GLU A 195 10.30 25.94 -25.46
N GLN A 196 10.49 27.19 -25.92
CA GLN A 196 11.78 27.72 -26.38
C GLN A 196 12.86 27.74 -25.27
N ASP A 197 12.51 28.08 -24.03
CA ASP A 197 13.46 28.11 -22.91
C ASP A 197 14.12 26.75 -22.69
N GLY A 198 13.30 25.69 -22.65
CA GLY A 198 13.81 24.32 -22.47
C GLY A 198 14.54 23.79 -23.70
N GLU A 199 14.24 24.31 -24.89
CA GLU A 199 14.86 23.91 -26.16
C GLU A 199 16.36 24.25 -26.15
N SER A 200 16.69 25.50 -25.77
CA SER A 200 18.08 25.97 -25.72
C SER A 200 18.96 25.11 -24.80
N GLN A 201 18.46 24.75 -23.61
CA GLN A 201 19.21 23.90 -22.68
C GLN A 201 19.49 22.49 -23.25
N VAL A 202 18.53 21.89 -23.94
CA VAL A 202 18.72 20.57 -24.57
C VAL A 202 19.70 20.65 -25.74
N LEU A 203 19.63 21.71 -26.55
CA LEU A 203 20.57 21.98 -27.63
C LEU A 203 22.00 22.14 -27.10
N ASN A 204 22.21 22.87 -26.00
CA ASN A 204 23.52 22.95 -25.35
C ASN A 204 24.05 21.57 -24.92
N ASN A 205 23.21 20.72 -24.32
CA ASN A 205 23.64 19.38 -23.94
C ASN A 205 23.98 18.49 -25.15
N LEU A 206 23.25 18.62 -26.27
CA LEU A 206 23.59 17.94 -27.52
C LEU A 206 24.91 18.45 -28.10
N GLY A 207 25.15 19.76 -28.07
CA GLY A 207 26.40 20.37 -28.48
C GLY A 207 27.60 19.84 -27.69
N GLU A 208 27.45 19.69 -26.37
CA GLU A 208 28.49 19.13 -25.49
C GLU A 208 28.81 17.68 -25.85
N ILE A 209 27.79 16.86 -26.16
CA ILE A 209 28.01 15.49 -26.64
C ILE A 209 28.82 15.49 -27.94
N TYR A 210 28.45 16.34 -28.90
CA TYR A 210 29.17 16.43 -30.17
C TYR A 210 30.59 16.97 -30.00
N LEU A 211 30.82 17.89 -29.06
CA LEU A 211 32.13 18.38 -28.70
C LEU A 211 33.01 17.25 -28.17
N ARG A 212 32.49 16.42 -27.25
CA ARG A 212 33.20 15.23 -26.72
C ARG A 212 33.44 14.12 -27.74
N GLN A 213 32.76 14.19 -28.89
CA GLN A 213 32.94 13.28 -30.04
C GLN A 213 33.85 13.90 -31.12
N ASP A 214 34.53 15.01 -30.81
CA ASP A 214 35.38 15.80 -31.72
C ASP A 214 34.63 16.28 -32.99
N ASN A 215 33.30 16.32 -32.94
CA ASN A 215 32.46 16.80 -34.03
C ASN A 215 32.16 18.29 -33.84
N TYR A 216 33.20 19.10 -33.96
CA TYR A 216 33.15 20.54 -33.69
C TYR A 216 32.13 21.29 -34.53
N ALA A 217 31.92 20.89 -35.78
CA ALA A 217 30.95 21.52 -36.66
C ALA A 217 29.50 21.39 -36.12
N LYS A 218 29.11 20.18 -35.69
CA LYS A 218 27.80 19.98 -35.06
C LYS A 218 27.71 20.62 -33.69
N ALA A 219 28.79 20.58 -32.90
CA ALA A 219 28.82 21.24 -31.60
C ALA A 219 28.51 22.74 -31.74
N LEU A 220 29.20 23.44 -32.66
CA LEU A 220 28.95 24.84 -32.98
C LEU A 220 27.50 25.07 -33.45
N GLU A 221 26.98 24.25 -34.37
CA GLU A 221 25.59 24.36 -34.85
C GLU A 221 24.58 24.34 -33.68
N TYR A 222 24.74 23.39 -32.75
CA TYR A 222 23.87 23.26 -31.59
C TYR A 222 24.03 24.42 -30.60
N PHE A 223 25.27 24.84 -30.31
CA PHE A 223 25.53 25.95 -29.38
C PHE A 223 25.06 27.30 -29.96
N GLU A 224 25.25 27.54 -31.25
CA GLU A 224 24.77 28.76 -31.93
C GLU A 224 23.24 28.83 -31.93
N ARG A 225 22.57 27.71 -32.24
CA ARG A 225 21.10 27.62 -32.18
C ARG A 225 20.58 27.83 -30.76
N SER A 226 21.23 27.21 -29.76
CA SER A 226 20.92 27.42 -28.34
C SER A 226 21.06 28.89 -27.95
N GLY A 227 22.18 29.52 -28.30
CA GLY A 227 22.47 30.91 -27.99
C GLY A 227 21.49 31.88 -28.63
N ALA A 228 21.09 31.65 -29.88
CA ALA A 228 20.09 32.46 -30.57
C ALA A 228 18.73 32.40 -29.87
N ILE A 229 18.25 31.19 -29.55
CA ILE A 229 16.97 31.01 -28.83
C ILE A 229 17.03 31.67 -27.45
N ALA A 230 18.10 31.44 -26.69
CA ALA A 230 18.28 32.02 -25.37
C ALA A 230 18.30 33.56 -25.41
N ALA A 231 18.94 34.15 -26.43
CA ALA A 231 18.93 35.59 -26.64
C ALA A 231 17.52 36.12 -26.96
N ASP A 232 16.76 35.42 -27.81
CA ASP A 232 15.41 35.81 -28.21
C ASP A 232 14.41 35.78 -27.04
N VAL A 233 14.49 34.77 -26.17
CA VAL A 233 13.63 34.65 -24.98
C VAL A 233 14.12 35.47 -23.78
N GLY A 234 15.32 36.06 -23.87
CA GLY A 234 15.93 36.86 -22.81
C GLY A 234 16.61 36.05 -21.69
N ASP A 235 16.85 34.75 -21.89
CA ASP A 235 17.63 33.91 -20.97
C ASP A 235 19.13 34.21 -21.12
N LYS A 236 19.57 35.25 -20.40
CA LYS A 236 20.98 35.67 -20.37
C LYS A 236 21.92 34.58 -19.85
N GLY A 237 21.45 33.72 -18.94
CA GLY A 237 22.27 32.66 -18.36
C GLY A 237 22.64 31.62 -19.42
N VAL A 238 21.63 31.05 -20.08
CA VAL A 238 21.84 30.06 -21.15
C VAL A 238 22.56 30.66 -22.35
N HIS A 239 22.29 31.93 -22.68
CA HIS A 239 23.02 32.63 -23.74
C HIS A 239 24.52 32.71 -23.42
N ALA A 240 24.88 33.11 -22.20
CA ALA A 240 26.29 33.18 -21.79
C ALA A 240 26.97 31.80 -21.77
N VAL A 241 26.26 30.75 -21.34
CA VAL A 241 26.77 29.37 -21.37
C VAL A 241 27.03 28.93 -22.81
N SER A 242 26.10 29.19 -23.74
CA SER A 242 26.25 28.84 -25.15
C SER A 242 27.47 29.50 -25.78
N LEU A 243 27.70 30.79 -25.48
CA LEU A 243 28.91 31.51 -25.93
C LEU A 243 30.20 30.94 -25.34
N GLY A 244 30.18 30.53 -24.07
CA GLY A 244 31.32 29.87 -23.43
C GLY A 244 31.65 28.53 -24.11
N ASN A 245 30.63 27.73 -24.43
CA ASN A 245 30.78 26.46 -25.14
C ASN A 245 31.28 26.64 -26.58
N ILE A 246 30.85 27.70 -27.27
CA ILE A 246 31.42 28.10 -28.57
C ILE A 246 32.90 28.45 -28.40
N GLY A 247 33.25 29.19 -27.34
CA GLY A 247 34.62 29.50 -26.98
C GLY A 247 35.49 28.25 -26.77
N ALA A 248 34.98 27.29 -25.98
CA ALA A 248 35.63 26.00 -25.76
C ALA A 248 35.83 25.25 -27.08
N THR A 249 34.80 25.20 -27.93
CA THR A 249 34.87 24.51 -29.22
C THR A 249 35.91 25.12 -30.14
N TYR A 250 36.02 26.45 -30.19
CA TYR A 250 37.10 27.11 -30.94
C TYR A 250 38.48 26.85 -30.35
N ALA A 251 38.61 26.74 -29.03
CA ALA A 251 39.89 26.40 -28.39
C ALA A 251 40.36 24.99 -28.80
N GLU A 252 39.48 23.99 -28.78
CA GLU A 252 39.77 22.62 -29.26
C GLU A 252 40.13 22.55 -30.75
N MET A 253 39.74 23.56 -31.53
CA MET A 253 40.11 23.72 -32.94
C MET A 253 41.39 24.54 -33.16
N ASP A 254 42.12 24.89 -32.10
CA ASP A 254 43.27 25.81 -32.09
C ASP A 254 42.94 27.22 -32.65
N ARG A 255 41.67 27.60 -32.66
CA ARG A 255 41.15 28.89 -33.14
C ARG A 255 41.10 29.90 -32.00
N TYR A 256 42.26 30.17 -31.41
CA TYR A 256 42.38 30.90 -30.14
C TYR A 256 41.79 32.31 -30.16
N ALA A 257 41.91 33.06 -31.27
CA ALA A 257 41.34 34.41 -31.36
C ALA A 257 39.81 34.40 -31.28
N GLU A 258 39.18 33.41 -31.90
CA GLU A 258 37.73 33.24 -31.94
C GLU A 258 37.21 32.67 -30.61
N ALA A 259 38.00 31.79 -29.99
CA ALA A 259 37.76 31.29 -28.64
C ALA A 259 37.71 32.43 -27.61
N VAL A 260 38.76 33.27 -27.58
CA VAL A 260 38.82 34.43 -26.67
C VAL A 260 37.66 35.38 -26.91
N ALA A 261 37.34 35.72 -28.16
CA ALA A 261 36.23 36.61 -28.47
C ALA A 261 34.87 36.06 -28.00
N ALA A 262 34.65 34.75 -28.08
CA ALA A 262 33.44 34.11 -27.58
C ALA A 262 33.39 34.10 -26.04
N TYR A 263 34.50 33.78 -25.38
CA TYR A 263 34.59 33.83 -23.92
C TYR A 263 34.44 35.25 -23.36
N GLU A 264 34.96 36.28 -24.02
CA GLU A 264 34.77 37.68 -23.62
C GLU A 264 33.30 38.11 -23.68
N LYS A 265 32.56 37.66 -24.72
CA LYS A 265 31.11 37.88 -24.79
C LYS A 265 30.38 37.15 -23.66
N SER A 266 30.76 35.91 -23.37
CA SER A 266 30.21 35.12 -22.26
C SER A 266 30.45 35.83 -20.91
N LEU A 267 31.69 36.27 -20.69
CA LEU A 267 32.13 36.99 -19.49
C LEU A 267 31.30 38.26 -19.26
N LEU A 268 31.15 39.11 -20.28
CA LEU A 268 30.38 40.35 -20.18
C LEU A 268 28.93 40.10 -19.74
N ILE A 269 28.28 39.07 -20.27
CA ILE A 269 26.91 38.72 -19.88
C ILE A 269 26.87 38.22 -18.43
N LYS A 270 27.82 37.36 -18.04
CA LYS A 270 27.92 36.81 -16.68
C LYS A 270 28.15 37.90 -15.62
N GLU A 271 29.02 38.87 -15.90
CA GLU A 271 29.18 40.07 -15.07
C GLU A 271 27.86 40.83 -14.94
N GLY A 272 27.16 41.02 -16.06
CA GLY A 272 25.87 41.73 -16.10
C GLY A 272 24.73 41.05 -15.34
N ILE A 273 24.79 39.73 -15.13
CA ILE A 273 23.81 38.97 -14.31
C ILE A 273 24.31 38.66 -12.90
N GLY A 274 25.54 39.06 -12.55
CA GLY A 274 26.14 38.78 -11.23
C GLY A 274 26.58 37.33 -11.02
N ASP A 275 26.79 36.55 -12.09
CA ASP A 275 27.29 35.17 -12.03
C ASP A 275 28.79 35.15 -11.74
N LYS A 276 29.17 35.34 -10.47
CA LYS A 276 30.57 35.40 -10.03
C LYS A 276 31.37 34.13 -10.37
N ARG A 277 30.75 32.96 -10.27
CA ARG A 277 31.42 31.69 -10.59
C ARG A 277 31.67 31.57 -12.09
N GLY A 278 30.67 31.89 -12.90
CA GLY A 278 30.82 31.90 -14.36
C GLY A 278 31.86 32.92 -14.83
N VAL A 279 31.99 34.07 -14.14
CA VAL A 279 33.04 35.08 -14.38
C VAL A 279 34.42 34.48 -14.15
N ALA A 280 34.67 33.91 -12.96
CA ALA A 280 35.95 33.29 -12.64
C ALA A 280 36.33 32.18 -13.65
N HIS A 281 35.38 31.29 -13.96
CA HIS A 281 35.58 30.22 -14.95
C HIS A 281 35.90 30.77 -16.36
N ALA A 282 35.23 31.83 -16.82
CA ALA A 282 35.53 32.44 -18.11
C ALA A 282 36.93 33.09 -18.13
N ILE A 283 37.34 33.76 -17.04
CA ILE A 283 38.66 34.36 -16.89
C ILE A 283 39.76 33.29 -16.96
N ILE A 284 39.57 32.16 -16.27
CA ILE A 284 40.50 31.02 -16.29
C ILE A 284 40.65 30.48 -17.71
N ASN A 285 39.54 30.22 -18.41
CA ASN A 285 39.58 29.70 -19.78
C ASN A 285 40.28 30.66 -20.76
N ILE A 286 40.03 31.98 -20.67
CA ILE A 286 40.76 32.99 -21.46
C ILE A 286 42.26 32.96 -21.11
N GLY A 287 42.59 32.79 -19.82
CA GLY A 287 43.96 32.67 -19.34
C GLY A 287 44.67 31.43 -19.92
N SER A 288 44.04 30.26 -19.88
CA SER A 288 44.55 29.01 -20.46
C SER A 288 44.84 29.17 -21.95
N ILE A 289 43.90 29.75 -22.71
CA ILE A 289 44.09 30.00 -24.15
C ILE A 289 45.28 30.94 -24.40
N HIS A 290 45.48 31.97 -23.57
CA HIS A 290 46.64 32.83 -23.70
C HIS A 290 47.96 32.13 -23.36
N VAL A 291 47.96 31.18 -22.42
CA VAL A 291 49.13 30.34 -22.14
C VAL A 291 49.45 29.47 -23.35
N GLU A 292 48.46 28.80 -23.93
CA GLU A 292 48.61 27.89 -25.07
C GLU A 292 49.02 28.62 -26.37
N SER A 293 48.43 29.78 -26.63
CA SER A 293 48.77 30.63 -27.79
C SER A 293 50.11 31.36 -27.67
N GLY A 294 50.85 31.17 -26.57
CA GLY A 294 52.18 31.75 -26.33
C GLY A 294 52.18 33.16 -25.73
N SER A 295 51.01 33.75 -25.47
CA SER A 295 50.85 35.02 -24.72
C SER A 295 50.92 34.78 -23.21
N THR A 296 51.95 34.06 -22.75
CA THR A 296 52.00 33.45 -21.41
C THR A 296 51.92 34.46 -20.27
N ALA A 297 52.46 35.67 -20.43
CA ALA A 297 52.38 36.70 -19.38
C ALA A 297 50.93 37.14 -19.11
N THR A 298 50.14 37.37 -20.16
CA THR A 298 48.71 37.69 -20.06
C THR A 298 47.92 36.50 -19.51
N GLY A 299 48.24 35.29 -19.98
CA GLY A 299 47.59 34.06 -19.53
C GLY A 299 47.79 33.82 -18.04
N LEU A 300 49.03 33.94 -17.54
CA LEU A 300 49.35 33.82 -16.13
C LEU A 300 48.62 34.87 -15.28
N ALA A 301 48.54 36.12 -15.74
CA ALA A 301 47.83 37.18 -15.01
C ALA A 301 46.33 36.84 -14.85
N LYS A 302 45.68 36.38 -15.92
CA LYS A 302 44.27 35.95 -15.88
C LYS A 302 44.06 34.71 -15.03
N CYS A 303 44.92 33.70 -15.12
CA CYS A 303 44.77 32.50 -14.29
C CYS A 303 45.04 32.76 -12.80
N LEU A 304 45.86 33.76 -12.45
CA LEU A 304 46.02 34.21 -11.06
C LEU A 304 44.75 34.89 -10.54
N ASP A 305 44.18 35.82 -11.32
CA ASP A 305 42.92 36.50 -11.00
C ASP A 305 41.76 35.50 -10.86
N GLY A 306 41.63 34.58 -11.81
CA GLY A 306 40.63 33.52 -11.76
C GLY A 306 40.80 32.58 -10.56
N LEU A 307 42.04 32.28 -10.14
CA LEU A 307 42.31 31.48 -8.95
C LEU A 307 41.87 32.22 -7.68
N GLU A 308 42.22 33.50 -7.54
CA GLU A 308 41.83 34.32 -6.38
C GLU A 308 40.30 34.38 -6.24
N GLN A 309 39.58 34.66 -7.34
CA GLN A 309 38.12 34.67 -7.33
C GLN A 309 37.54 33.28 -7.00
N SER A 310 38.13 32.21 -7.52
CA SER A 310 37.66 30.85 -7.24
C SER A 310 37.87 30.46 -5.78
N GLU A 311 38.98 30.87 -5.16
CA GLU A 311 39.28 30.70 -3.74
C GLU A 311 38.25 31.42 -2.86
N GLU A 312 37.90 32.67 -3.17
CA GLU A 312 36.86 33.42 -2.46
C GLU A 312 35.50 32.73 -2.54
N LEU A 313 35.20 32.10 -3.67
CA LEU A 313 33.94 31.38 -3.92
C LEU A 313 33.95 29.95 -3.37
N GLY A 314 35.09 29.40 -2.97
CA GLY A 314 35.22 28.00 -2.56
C GLY A 314 35.02 27.00 -3.70
N SER A 315 35.19 27.39 -4.96
CA SER A 315 34.96 26.51 -6.11
C SER A 315 36.17 25.63 -6.42
N ILE A 316 36.21 24.43 -5.82
CA ILE A 316 37.31 23.47 -6.01
C ILE A 316 37.59 23.14 -7.49
N PRO A 317 36.58 22.92 -8.37
CA PRO A 317 36.85 22.64 -9.78
C PRO A 317 37.54 23.80 -10.50
N ASP A 318 37.13 25.04 -10.24
CA ASP A 318 37.71 26.22 -10.88
C ASP A 318 39.12 26.50 -10.32
N MET A 319 39.36 26.24 -9.02
CA MET A 319 40.69 26.30 -8.42
C MET A 319 41.66 25.28 -9.03
N GLU A 320 41.17 24.06 -9.30
CA GLU A 320 41.94 23.00 -9.94
C GLU A 320 42.37 23.41 -11.35
N GLN A 321 41.42 23.87 -12.17
CA GLN A 321 41.68 24.31 -13.54
C GLN A 321 42.64 25.52 -13.59
N ALA A 322 42.46 26.49 -12.68
CA ALA A 322 43.35 27.64 -12.59
C ALA A 322 44.78 27.22 -12.21
N CYS A 323 44.93 26.24 -11.31
CA CYS A 323 46.24 25.71 -10.94
C CYS A 323 46.90 24.96 -12.11
N GLU A 324 46.13 24.23 -12.93
CA GLU A 324 46.63 23.60 -14.15
C GLU A 324 47.16 24.64 -15.14
N CYS A 325 46.37 25.69 -15.41
CA CYS A 325 46.78 26.81 -16.26
C CYS A 325 48.11 27.43 -15.77
N LEU A 326 48.20 27.73 -14.46
CA LEU A 326 49.38 28.34 -13.87
C LEU A 326 50.60 27.40 -13.92
N TYR A 327 50.40 26.12 -13.67
CA TYR A 327 51.45 25.11 -13.85
C TYR A 327 52.00 25.13 -15.28
N THR A 328 51.13 25.03 -16.28
CA THR A 328 51.51 25.02 -17.69
C THR A 328 52.20 26.32 -18.10
N GLY A 329 51.68 27.47 -17.67
CA GLY A 329 52.27 28.78 -17.97
C GLY A 329 53.64 28.97 -17.33
N TYR A 330 53.80 28.63 -16.04
CA TYR A 330 55.11 28.76 -15.36
C TYR A 330 56.14 27.76 -15.89
N LYS A 331 55.71 26.57 -16.29
CA LYS A 331 56.56 25.58 -16.98
C LYS A 331 57.04 26.12 -18.33
N ALA A 332 56.17 26.74 -19.12
CA ALA A 332 56.51 27.30 -20.43
C ALA A 332 57.58 28.39 -20.35
N ILE A 333 57.58 29.22 -19.30
CA ILE A 333 58.60 30.27 -19.08
C ILE A 333 59.82 29.79 -18.28
N GLY A 334 59.92 28.49 -17.98
CA GLY A 334 61.07 27.91 -17.27
C GLY A 334 61.13 28.21 -15.76
N ASN A 335 60.04 28.68 -15.14
CA ASN A 335 59.98 28.92 -13.70
C ASN A 335 59.59 27.65 -12.95
N ALA A 336 60.56 26.76 -12.77
CA ALA A 336 60.35 25.45 -12.14
C ALA A 336 59.80 25.54 -10.71
N GLY A 337 60.18 26.55 -9.94
CA GLY A 337 59.73 26.73 -8.55
C GLY A 337 58.22 26.98 -8.47
N LYS A 338 57.72 27.95 -9.23
CA LYS A 338 56.27 28.23 -9.28
C LYS A 338 55.50 27.11 -9.99
N ALA A 339 56.05 26.52 -11.04
CA ALA A 339 55.40 25.39 -11.71
C ALA A 339 55.17 24.23 -10.74
N LEU A 340 56.18 23.86 -9.94
CA LEU A 340 56.04 22.81 -8.92
C LEU A 340 54.99 23.17 -7.86
N GLN A 341 54.98 24.43 -7.38
CA GLN A 341 54.01 24.91 -6.42
C GLN A 341 52.57 24.73 -6.92
N TYR A 342 52.27 25.21 -8.13
CA TYR A 342 50.91 25.10 -8.68
C TYR A 342 50.55 23.66 -9.08
N PHE A 343 51.52 22.85 -9.50
CA PHE A 343 51.28 21.42 -9.73
C PHE A 343 50.86 20.68 -8.45
N GLN A 344 51.51 20.98 -7.32
CA GLN A 344 51.13 20.39 -6.02
C GLN A 344 49.71 20.79 -5.61
N ARG A 345 49.34 22.06 -5.84
CA ARG A 345 47.99 22.56 -5.56
C ARG A 345 46.94 21.92 -6.48
N PHE A 346 47.24 21.83 -7.78
CA PHE A 346 46.42 21.13 -8.76
C PHE A 346 46.11 19.69 -8.31
N VAL A 347 47.15 18.93 -7.93
CA VAL A 347 46.97 17.55 -7.42
C VAL A 347 46.11 17.54 -6.15
N ALA A 348 46.34 18.45 -5.20
CA ALA A 348 45.57 18.52 -3.96
C ALA A 348 44.08 18.82 -4.20
N TYR A 349 43.75 19.74 -5.10
CA TYR A 349 42.36 20.03 -5.45
C TYR A 349 41.72 18.87 -6.20
N ARG A 350 42.43 18.28 -7.17
CA ARG A 350 41.96 17.10 -7.88
C ARG A 350 41.65 15.96 -6.92
N ASP A 351 42.55 15.64 -6.01
CA ASP A 351 42.35 14.56 -5.04
C ASP A 351 41.20 14.87 -4.07
N SER A 352 40.96 16.15 -3.76
CA SER A 352 39.81 16.59 -2.96
C SER A 352 38.47 16.37 -3.67
N MET A 353 38.43 16.46 -5.01
CA MET A 353 37.24 16.10 -5.79
C MET A 353 37.00 14.59 -5.88
N TYR A 354 38.05 13.78 -5.76
CA TYR A 354 38.00 12.31 -5.83
C TYR A 354 37.92 11.62 -4.45
N ASN A 355 37.74 12.35 -3.36
CA ASN A 355 37.86 11.78 -2.01
C ASN A 355 36.78 10.71 -1.74
N GLU A 356 37.24 9.55 -1.25
CA GLU A 356 36.54 8.25 -1.10
C GLU A 356 35.22 8.26 -0.29
N ASP A 357 34.90 9.36 0.39
CA ASP A 357 33.77 9.42 1.33
C ASP A 357 32.41 9.33 0.62
N ASN A 358 32.32 9.87 -0.60
CA ASN A 358 31.11 9.69 -1.43
C ASN A 358 30.90 8.23 -1.82
N THR A 359 31.96 7.45 -2.05
CA THR A 359 31.84 6.03 -2.40
C THR A 359 31.51 5.16 -1.17
N LYS A 360 32.07 5.48 0.01
CA LYS A 360 31.86 4.69 1.24
C LYS A 360 30.48 4.92 1.86
N GLU A 361 30.00 6.16 1.91
CA GLU A 361 28.61 6.42 2.34
C GLU A 361 27.60 5.94 1.29
N PHE A 362 27.89 6.05 0.00
CA PHE A 362 27.07 5.46 -1.06
C PHE A 362 26.96 3.93 -0.93
N THR A 363 28.09 3.24 -0.73
CA THR A 363 28.11 1.78 -0.53
C THR A 363 27.40 1.40 0.76
N ARG A 364 27.51 2.20 1.84
CA ARG A 364 26.80 1.97 3.10
C ARG A 364 25.29 2.15 2.94
N ILE A 365 24.85 3.18 2.23
CA ILE A 365 23.44 3.45 1.92
C ILE A 365 22.88 2.40 0.96
N GLU A 366 23.65 1.95 -0.03
CA GLU A 366 23.26 0.88 -0.95
C GLU A 366 23.11 -0.47 -0.21
N MET A 367 24.05 -0.80 0.68
CA MET A 367 23.95 -1.99 1.54
C MET A 367 22.76 -1.91 2.50
N GLN A 368 22.49 -0.74 3.08
CA GLN A 368 21.32 -0.53 3.95
C GLN A 368 20.01 -0.67 3.17
N TYR A 369 19.92 -0.07 1.99
CA TYR A 369 18.73 -0.17 1.13
C TYR A 369 18.48 -1.61 0.66
N ASP A 370 19.52 -2.35 0.27
CA ASP A 370 19.40 -3.75 -0.12
C ASP A 370 19.02 -4.66 1.06
N PHE A 371 19.48 -4.32 2.27
CA PHE A 371 19.09 -4.98 3.50
C PHE A 371 17.60 -4.73 3.82
N ASP A 372 17.18 -3.47 3.86
CA ASP A 372 15.79 -3.05 4.13
C ASP A 372 14.82 -3.65 3.10
N LYS A 373 15.23 -3.70 1.83
CA LYS A 373 14.46 -4.33 0.74
C LYS A 373 14.33 -5.84 0.92
N LYS A 374 15.38 -6.54 1.35
CA LYS A 374 15.32 -7.98 1.68
C LYS A 374 14.45 -8.24 2.90
N GLU A 375 14.52 -7.39 3.92
CA GLU A 375 13.68 -7.50 5.12
C GLU A 375 12.21 -7.32 4.78
N ALA A 376 11.86 -6.28 4.01
CA ALA A 376 10.49 -6.04 3.56
C ALA A 376 9.95 -7.18 2.68
N ALA A 377 10.77 -7.75 1.80
CA ALA A 377 10.39 -8.91 0.99
C ALA A 377 10.14 -10.15 1.86
N THR A 378 10.96 -10.35 2.90
CA THR A 378 10.82 -11.48 3.84
C THR A 378 9.58 -11.32 4.70
N GLN A 379 9.29 -10.11 5.20
CA GLN A 379 8.05 -9.81 5.93
C GLN A 379 6.81 -10.04 5.06
N ALA A 380 6.81 -9.54 3.82
CA ALA A 380 5.69 -9.75 2.90
C ALA A 380 5.47 -11.25 2.56
N GLU A 381 6.54 -12.04 2.44
CA GLU A 381 6.43 -13.48 2.24
C GLU A 381 5.88 -14.19 3.49
N GLN A 382 6.31 -13.77 4.68
CA GLN A 382 5.84 -14.31 5.95
C GLN A 382 4.36 -13.98 6.18
N GLU A 383 3.94 -12.73 5.97
CA GLU A 383 2.54 -12.30 6.06
C GLU A 383 1.65 -13.09 5.10
N LYS A 384 2.14 -13.37 3.88
CA LYS A 384 1.42 -14.20 2.91
C LYS A 384 1.29 -15.65 3.38
N LYS A 385 2.34 -16.24 3.98
CA LYS A 385 2.30 -17.58 4.57
C LYS A 385 1.33 -17.63 5.75
N ASP A 386 1.36 -16.63 6.62
CA ASP A 386 0.47 -16.53 7.78
C ASP A 386 -0.99 -16.35 7.36
N ALA A 387 -1.26 -15.57 6.31
CA ALA A 387 -2.60 -15.43 5.72
C ALA A 387 -3.12 -16.75 5.14
N ILE A 388 -2.28 -17.49 4.39
CA ILE A 388 -2.63 -18.81 3.85
C ILE A 388 -2.92 -19.80 5.00
N ALA A 389 -2.06 -19.84 6.02
CA ALA A 389 -2.24 -20.70 7.19
C ALA A 389 -3.51 -20.34 7.97
N ALA A 390 -3.84 -19.05 8.11
CA ALA A 390 -5.07 -18.60 8.75
C ALA A 390 -6.32 -19.01 7.95
N GLU A 391 -6.27 -18.94 6.62
CA GLU A 391 -7.35 -19.38 5.73
C GLU A 391 -7.54 -20.91 5.79
N GLU A 392 -6.46 -21.68 5.78
CA GLU A 392 -6.49 -23.14 5.95
C GLU A 392 -7.06 -23.53 7.32
N LEU A 393 -6.61 -22.89 8.39
CA LEU A 393 -7.13 -23.11 9.74
C LEU A 393 -8.61 -22.75 9.83
N ARG A 394 -9.05 -21.67 9.16
CA ARG A 394 -10.47 -21.29 9.09
C ARG A 394 -11.28 -22.36 8.35
N ARG A 395 -10.81 -22.87 7.22
CA ARG A 395 -11.44 -24.00 6.51
C ARG A 395 -11.54 -25.24 7.38
N GLN A 396 -10.45 -25.63 8.05
CA GLN A 396 -10.46 -26.75 8.98
C GLN A 396 -11.46 -26.56 10.11
N LYS A 397 -11.56 -25.36 10.70
CA LYS A 397 -12.56 -25.04 11.73
C LYS A 397 -13.98 -25.16 11.19
N VAL A 398 -14.26 -24.65 9.98
CA VAL A 398 -15.59 -24.77 9.35
C VAL A 398 -15.95 -26.24 9.11
N VAL A 399 -15.03 -27.03 8.54
CA VAL A 399 -15.24 -28.47 8.30
C VAL A 399 -15.45 -29.22 9.62
N ARG A 400 -14.57 -29.03 10.60
CA ARG A 400 -14.68 -29.64 11.94
C ARG A 400 -15.99 -29.26 12.64
N ASN A 401 -16.35 -27.98 12.62
CA ASN A 401 -17.61 -27.52 13.22
C ASN A 401 -18.82 -28.07 12.46
N GLY A 402 -18.73 -28.21 11.14
CA GLY A 402 -19.73 -28.91 10.32
C GLY A 402 -19.89 -30.37 10.72
N PHE A 403 -18.80 -31.12 10.91
CA PHE A 403 -18.83 -32.49 11.41
C PHE A 403 -19.42 -32.59 12.83
N MET A 404 -19.01 -31.70 13.75
CA MET A 404 -19.55 -31.68 15.11
C MET A 404 -21.05 -31.35 15.12
N GLY A 405 -21.48 -30.38 14.30
CA GLY A 405 -22.89 -30.02 14.14
C GLY A 405 -23.71 -31.17 13.54
N GLY A 406 -23.18 -31.84 12.51
CA GLY A 406 -23.80 -33.03 11.92
C GLY A 406 -23.90 -34.19 12.91
N PHE A 407 -22.84 -34.45 13.68
CA PHE A 407 -22.86 -35.49 14.72
C PHE A 407 -23.87 -35.16 15.83
N ALA A 408 -23.93 -33.91 16.28
CA ALA A 408 -24.93 -33.47 17.26
C ALA A 408 -26.36 -33.66 16.76
N LEU A 409 -26.62 -33.38 15.48
CA LEU A 409 -27.92 -33.64 14.83
C LEU A 409 -28.24 -35.14 14.81
N VAL A 410 -27.29 -35.99 14.40
CA VAL A 410 -27.49 -37.45 14.39
C VAL A 410 -27.72 -37.98 15.80
N ALA A 411 -26.95 -37.51 16.79
CA ALA A 411 -27.12 -37.89 18.20
C ALA A 411 -28.48 -37.43 18.75
N LEU A 412 -28.96 -36.24 18.37
CA LEU A 412 -30.29 -35.75 18.71
C LEU A 412 -31.37 -36.66 18.12
N PHE A 413 -31.29 -36.99 16.82
CA PHE A 413 -32.22 -37.92 16.18
C PHE A 413 -32.16 -39.32 16.80
N ALA A 414 -30.97 -39.82 17.10
CA ALA A 414 -30.79 -41.10 17.78
C ALA A 414 -31.39 -41.09 19.20
N GLY A 415 -31.25 -39.99 19.94
CA GLY A 415 -31.87 -39.80 21.26
C GLY A 415 -33.40 -39.74 21.18
N ILE A 416 -33.96 -39.02 20.21
CA ILE A 416 -35.41 -38.98 19.94
C ILE A 416 -35.90 -40.37 19.56
N PHE A 417 -35.19 -41.08 18.68
CA PHE A 417 -35.54 -42.43 18.27
C PHE A 417 -35.46 -43.43 19.43
N PHE A 418 -34.44 -43.32 20.28
CA PHE A 418 -34.26 -44.18 21.45
C PHE A 418 -35.34 -43.95 22.51
N THR A 419 -35.70 -42.69 22.76
CA THR A 419 -36.80 -42.35 23.68
C THR A 419 -38.16 -42.81 23.14
N GLN A 420 -38.41 -42.66 21.83
CA GLN A 420 -39.61 -43.25 21.20
C GLN A 420 -39.62 -44.76 21.30
N ARG A 421 -38.51 -45.45 20.98
CA ARG A 421 -38.41 -46.91 21.06
C ARG A 421 -38.64 -47.42 22.47
N ASN A 422 -38.05 -46.77 23.48
CA ASN A 422 -38.28 -47.13 24.88
C ASN A 422 -39.71 -46.87 25.33
N ARG A 423 -40.36 -45.82 24.82
CA ARG A 423 -41.78 -45.56 25.10
C ARG A 423 -42.68 -46.64 24.50
N ILE A 424 -42.45 -47.02 23.24
CA ILE A 424 -43.16 -48.12 22.57
C ILE A 424 -42.91 -49.44 23.30
N GLY A 425 -41.67 -49.70 23.74
CA GLY A 425 -41.33 -50.90 24.52
C GLY A 425 -42.07 -50.96 25.86
N LYS A 426 -42.16 -49.83 26.57
CA LYS A 426 -42.93 -49.74 27.83
C LYS A 426 -44.43 -49.90 27.60
N GLU A 427 -44.99 -49.31 26.54
CA GLU A 427 -46.40 -49.47 26.20
C GLU A 427 -46.72 -50.91 25.77
N LYS A 428 -45.82 -51.57 25.03
CA LYS A 428 -45.97 -52.98 24.64
C LYS A 428 -45.87 -53.93 25.83
N ALA A 429 -44.91 -53.72 26.74
CA ALA A 429 -44.80 -54.52 27.96
C ALA A 429 -46.05 -54.36 28.86
N ARG A 430 -46.59 -53.15 28.95
CA ARG A 430 -47.85 -52.89 29.67
C ARG A 430 -49.06 -53.55 29.01
N SER A 431 -49.08 -53.62 27.69
CA SER A 431 -50.10 -54.37 26.93
C SER A 431 -49.98 -55.88 27.12
N GLU A 432 -48.76 -56.42 27.20
CA GLU A 432 -48.51 -57.85 27.44
C GLU A 432 -48.88 -58.27 28.88
N GLU A 433 -48.58 -57.43 29.87
CA GLU A 433 -48.97 -57.63 31.27
C GLU A 433 -50.50 -57.59 31.49
N LEU A 434 -51.22 -56.79 30.68
CA LEU A 434 -52.69 -56.73 30.70
C LEU A 434 -53.34 -57.93 30.01
N LEU A 435 -52.72 -58.49 28.96
CA LEU A 435 -53.23 -59.67 28.23
C LEU A 435 -53.11 -60.95 29.07
N LEU A 436 -51.98 -61.14 29.77
CA LEU A 436 -51.72 -62.31 30.62
C LEU A 436 -52.52 -62.32 31.93
N ASN A 437 -52.97 -61.16 32.42
CA ASN A 437 -53.78 -61.07 33.65
C ASN A 437 -55.28 -61.36 33.45
N ILE A 438 -55.75 -61.46 32.20
CA ILE A 438 -57.19 -61.58 31.90
C ILE A 438 -57.53 -62.94 31.27
N LEU A 439 -56.57 -63.62 30.64
CA LEU A 439 -56.78 -64.88 29.93
C LEU A 439 -55.78 -65.95 30.40
N PRO A 440 -56.19 -67.23 30.49
CA PRO A 440 -55.28 -68.34 30.73
C PRO A 440 -54.13 -68.36 29.70
N GLU A 441 -52.93 -68.75 30.15
CA GLU A 441 -51.67 -68.63 29.38
C GLU A 441 -51.74 -69.26 27.98
N GLU A 442 -52.34 -70.44 27.85
CA GLU A 442 -52.55 -71.12 26.56
C GLU A 442 -53.43 -70.31 25.60
N VAL A 443 -54.48 -69.65 26.11
CA VAL A 443 -55.42 -68.85 25.29
C VAL A 443 -54.79 -67.52 24.89
N ALA A 444 -53.97 -66.94 25.75
CA ALA A 444 -53.21 -65.72 25.45
C ALA A 444 -52.13 -65.96 24.38
N GLU A 445 -51.47 -67.12 24.40
CA GLU A 445 -50.52 -67.51 23.34
C GLU A 445 -51.24 -67.80 22.01
N GLU A 446 -52.37 -68.50 22.04
CA GLU A 446 -53.14 -68.82 20.83
C GLU A 446 -53.70 -67.55 20.15
N LEU A 447 -54.21 -66.59 20.92
CA LEU A 447 -54.61 -65.26 20.43
C LEU A 447 -53.43 -64.47 19.83
N LYS A 448 -52.23 -64.64 20.39
CA LYS A 448 -51.01 -63.95 19.92
C LYS A 448 -50.52 -64.50 18.58
N GLU A 449 -50.74 -65.78 18.31
CA GLU A 449 -50.32 -66.45 17.07
C GLU A 449 -51.35 -66.35 15.94
N LYS A 450 -52.64 -66.50 16.26
CA LYS A 450 -53.71 -66.62 15.23
C LYS A 450 -54.63 -65.40 15.13
N GLY A 451 -54.70 -64.56 16.15
CA GLY A 451 -55.59 -63.39 16.20
C GLY A 451 -57.05 -63.69 16.59
N GLU A 452 -57.42 -64.96 16.74
CA GLU A 452 -58.72 -65.44 17.24
C GLU A 452 -58.52 -66.72 18.08
N ALA A 453 -59.41 -66.99 19.03
CA ALA A 453 -59.40 -68.21 19.84
C ALA A 453 -60.60 -69.10 19.49
N ASP A 454 -60.36 -70.37 19.17
CA ASP A 454 -61.41 -71.33 18.82
C ASP A 454 -62.18 -71.82 20.07
N ALA A 455 -63.50 -72.03 19.92
CA ALA A 455 -64.34 -72.55 21.00
C ALA A 455 -64.01 -74.03 21.27
N LYS A 456 -63.52 -74.34 22.48
CA LYS A 456 -63.29 -75.73 22.92
C LYS A 456 -64.61 -76.36 23.40
N LEU A 457 -64.94 -77.55 22.86
CA LEU A 457 -66.05 -78.39 23.35
C LEU A 457 -65.55 -79.25 24.52
N ILE A 458 -66.26 -79.21 25.66
CA ILE A 458 -65.97 -80.04 26.82
C ILE A 458 -67.25 -80.80 27.18
N ASP A 459 -67.23 -82.11 27.02
CA ASP A 459 -68.43 -82.97 27.11
C ASP A 459 -68.89 -83.26 28.56
N GLN A 460 -68.04 -83.00 29.55
CA GLN A 460 -68.26 -83.31 30.97
C GLN A 460 -68.15 -82.04 31.82
N VAL A 461 -69.19 -81.20 31.76
CA VAL A 461 -69.29 -79.96 32.53
C VAL A 461 -70.61 -79.94 33.30
N THR A 462 -70.55 -79.58 34.58
CA THR A 462 -71.74 -79.21 35.35
C THR A 462 -71.71 -77.72 35.64
N VAL A 463 -72.79 -77.02 35.31
CA VAL A 463 -72.94 -75.59 35.58
C VAL A 463 -73.77 -75.40 36.84
N LEU A 464 -73.19 -74.75 37.84
CA LEU A 464 -73.89 -74.28 39.02
C LEU A 464 -74.36 -72.84 38.79
N PHE A 465 -75.66 -72.62 38.94
CA PHE A 465 -76.27 -71.30 38.91
C PHE A 465 -77.03 -71.07 40.21
N THR A 466 -76.62 -70.04 40.97
CA THR A 466 -77.25 -69.68 42.23
C THR A 466 -77.63 -68.21 42.21
N ASP A 467 -78.80 -67.90 42.76
CA ASP A 467 -79.38 -66.57 42.77
C ASP A 467 -79.80 -66.18 44.20
N PHE A 468 -79.61 -64.93 44.58
CA PHE A 468 -79.98 -64.46 45.91
C PHE A 468 -81.49 -64.21 46.00
N LYS A 469 -82.19 -65.17 46.59
CA LYS A 469 -83.63 -65.06 46.82
C LYS A 469 -83.99 -63.75 47.57
N GLY A 470 -84.78 -62.90 46.91
CA GLY A 470 -85.29 -61.64 47.49
C GLY A 470 -84.37 -60.43 47.31
N PHE A 471 -83.34 -60.52 46.48
CA PHE A 471 -82.41 -59.44 46.19
C PHE A 471 -83.09 -58.13 45.79
N THR A 472 -84.11 -58.16 44.92
CA THR A 472 -84.83 -56.96 44.49
C THR A 472 -85.36 -56.16 45.68
N ALA A 473 -86.00 -56.83 46.64
CA ALA A 473 -86.56 -56.17 47.84
C ALA A 473 -85.45 -55.61 48.76
N MET A 474 -84.31 -56.29 48.86
CA MET A 474 -83.15 -55.80 49.62
C MET A 474 -82.49 -54.60 48.94
N SER A 475 -82.42 -54.60 47.60
CA SER A 475 -81.83 -53.51 46.82
C SER A 475 -82.61 -52.19 46.91
N GLU A 476 -83.92 -52.25 47.17
CA GLU A 476 -84.77 -51.06 47.38
C GLU A 476 -84.56 -50.40 48.74
N GLN A 477 -84.09 -51.15 49.74
CA GLN A 477 -83.95 -50.68 51.13
C GLN A 477 -82.51 -50.29 51.50
N LEU A 478 -81.52 -50.72 50.71
CA LEU A 478 -80.11 -50.48 50.94
C LEU A 478 -79.57 -49.35 50.06
N SER A 479 -78.61 -48.58 50.59
CA SER A 479 -77.85 -47.63 49.75
C SER A 479 -76.99 -48.39 48.73
N PRO A 480 -76.69 -47.83 47.53
CA PRO A 480 -75.87 -48.51 46.53
C PRO A 480 -74.51 -48.99 47.06
N LYS A 481 -73.87 -48.21 47.94
CA LYS A 481 -72.58 -48.58 48.55
C LYS A 481 -72.70 -49.76 49.51
N ALA A 482 -73.80 -49.85 50.27
CA ALA A 482 -74.07 -50.97 51.16
C ALA A 482 -74.42 -52.23 50.37
N LEU A 483 -75.28 -52.11 49.36
CA LEU A 483 -75.68 -53.21 48.48
C LEU A 483 -74.47 -53.86 47.77
N VAL A 484 -73.57 -53.04 47.21
CA VAL A 484 -72.35 -53.53 46.56
C VAL A 484 -71.42 -54.21 47.58
N LYS A 485 -71.35 -53.70 48.81
CA LYS A 485 -70.53 -54.31 49.86
C LYS A 485 -71.09 -55.68 50.26
N ASP A 486 -72.39 -55.81 50.45
CA ASP A 486 -73.04 -57.07 50.83
C ASP A 486 -72.92 -58.11 49.71
N LEU A 487 -73.18 -57.72 48.45
CA LEU A 487 -72.93 -58.57 47.28
C LEU A 487 -71.47 -59.02 47.22
N HIS A 488 -70.52 -58.12 47.49
CA HIS A 488 -69.11 -58.46 47.49
C HIS A 488 -68.75 -59.44 48.62
N GLU A 489 -69.38 -59.34 49.80
CA GLU A 489 -69.21 -60.31 50.88
C GLU A 489 -69.78 -61.68 50.51
N CYS A 490 -70.98 -61.75 49.94
CA CYS A 490 -71.58 -63.00 49.51
C CYS A 490 -70.82 -63.65 48.34
N PHE A 491 -70.41 -62.87 47.33
CA PHE A 491 -69.61 -63.38 46.23
C PHE A 491 -68.23 -63.84 46.66
N ARG A 492 -67.58 -63.17 47.63
CA ARG A 492 -66.34 -63.70 48.23
C ARG A 492 -66.55 -65.03 48.94
N ALA A 493 -67.69 -65.22 49.61
CA ALA A 493 -68.01 -66.51 50.21
C ALA A 493 -68.17 -67.60 49.14
N PHE A 494 -68.83 -67.29 48.01
CA PHE A 494 -68.90 -68.22 46.87
C PHE A 494 -67.55 -68.44 46.19
N ASP A 495 -66.70 -67.42 46.07
CA ASP A 495 -65.34 -67.55 45.53
C ASP A 495 -64.55 -68.57 46.35
N ASN A 496 -64.60 -68.47 47.68
CA ASN A 496 -63.94 -69.44 48.58
C ASN A 496 -64.50 -70.85 48.42
N ILE A 497 -65.82 -71.01 48.28
CA ILE A 497 -66.45 -72.32 48.03
C ILE A 497 -65.96 -72.90 46.69
N CYS A 498 -65.87 -72.06 45.65
CA CYS A 498 -65.36 -72.50 44.36
C CYS A 498 -63.91 -72.96 44.44
N GLU A 499 -63.07 -72.24 45.18
CA GLU A 499 -61.67 -72.61 45.41
C GLU A 499 -61.54 -73.92 46.19
N ASP A 500 -62.33 -74.10 47.26
CA ASP A 500 -62.34 -75.33 48.09
C ASP A 500 -62.79 -76.58 47.32
N HIS A 501 -63.68 -76.41 46.32
CA HIS A 501 -64.25 -77.49 45.52
C HIS A 501 -63.70 -77.59 44.10
N GLY A 502 -62.72 -76.75 43.73
CA GLY A 502 -62.12 -76.75 42.40
C GLY A 502 -63.10 -76.40 41.28
N LEU A 503 -64.07 -75.51 41.55
CA LEU A 503 -65.01 -74.99 40.56
C LEU A 503 -64.45 -73.74 39.89
N GLU A 504 -64.59 -73.66 38.57
CA GLU A 504 -64.20 -72.48 37.81
C GLU A 504 -65.32 -71.44 37.86
N LYS A 505 -65.02 -70.24 38.36
CA LYS A 505 -65.96 -69.11 38.34
C LYS A 505 -66.11 -68.62 36.91
N ILE A 506 -67.32 -68.71 36.35
CA ILE A 506 -67.60 -68.22 35.01
C ILE A 506 -67.90 -66.73 35.04
N LYS A 507 -68.90 -66.33 35.84
CA LYS A 507 -69.38 -64.93 35.86
C LYS A 507 -70.28 -64.67 37.05
N THR A 508 -70.35 -63.40 37.45
CA THR A 508 -71.45 -62.86 38.26
C THR A 508 -72.33 -61.97 37.37
N ILE A 509 -73.64 -62.14 37.46
CA ILE A 509 -74.61 -61.37 36.66
C ILE A 509 -75.67 -60.83 37.61
N GLY A 510 -75.55 -59.55 37.98
CA GLY A 510 -76.43 -58.95 38.99
C GLY A 510 -76.20 -59.58 40.36
N ASP A 511 -77.22 -60.25 40.85
CA ASP A 511 -77.30 -61.03 42.09
C ASP A 511 -77.04 -62.53 41.92
N ALA A 512 -76.90 -63.00 40.68
CA ALA A 512 -76.59 -64.38 40.42
C ALA A 512 -75.08 -64.64 40.37
N TYR A 513 -74.68 -65.81 40.86
CA TYR A 513 -73.33 -66.34 40.79
C TYR A 513 -73.33 -67.62 39.95
N MET A 514 -72.41 -67.70 38.99
CA MET A 514 -72.29 -68.81 38.06
C MET A 514 -70.87 -69.39 38.09
N ALA A 515 -70.78 -70.69 38.33
CA ALA A 515 -69.54 -71.46 38.31
C ALA A 515 -69.75 -72.79 37.60
N ALA A 516 -68.68 -73.46 37.23
CA ALA A 516 -68.75 -74.78 36.62
C ALA A 516 -67.66 -75.72 37.14
N GLY A 517 -68.07 -76.96 37.41
CA GLY A 517 -67.18 -78.09 37.64
C GLY A 517 -66.81 -78.75 36.31
N GLY A 518 -65.58 -79.26 36.21
CA GLY A 518 -65.04 -79.84 34.97
C GLY A 518 -64.44 -78.82 34.00
N LEU A 519 -64.15 -77.60 34.47
CA LEU A 519 -63.41 -76.55 33.76
C LEU A 519 -62.17 -76.12 34.55
N PRO A 520 -61.10 -75.63 33.87
CA PRO A 520 -60.90 -75.66 32.42
C PRO A 520 -60.53 -77.05 31.88
N VAL A 521 -60.33 -78.03 32.77
CA VAL A 521 -59.96 -79.41 32.45
C VAL A 521 -61.13 -80.35 32.83
N PRO A 522 -61.59 -81.23 31.92
CA PRO A 522 -62.65 -82.18 32.23
C PRO A 522 -62.24 -83.10 33.39
N ASN A 523 -63.17 -83.34 34.30
CA ASN A 523 -63.01 -84.31 35.38
C ASN A 523 -64.29 -85.17 35.48
N GLU A 524 -64.20 -86.38 36.04
CA GLU A 524 -65.36 -87.28 36.17
C GLU A 524 -66.22 -86.96 37.42
N THR A 525 -65.73 -86.09 38.31
CA THR A 525 -66.38 -85.70 39.57
C THR A 525 -67.21 -84.42 39.46
N HIS A 526 -67.28 -83.81 38.27
CA HIS A 526 -67.85 -82.49 38.00
C HIS A 526 -69.28 -82.29 38.57
N ALA A 527 -70.10 -83.33 38.57
CA ALA A 527 -71.46 -83.29 39.10
C ALA A 527 -71.58 -83.44 40.63
N LYS A 528 -70.50 -83.85 41.30
CA LYS A 528 -70.40 -83.94 42.76
C LYS A 528 -69.69 -82.73 43.35
N ASP A 529 -68.76 -82.15 42.58
CA ASP A 529 -68.00 -80.97 42.96
C ASP A 529 -68.86 -79.69 42.92
N ALA A 530 -69.81 -79.64 41.97
CA ALA A 530 -70.81 -78.57 41.80
C ALA A 530 -72.11 -78.89 42.56
#